data_AF-A0A353IQW7-F1
#
_entry.id   AF-A0A353IQW7-F1
#
_cell.length_a   1.000
_cell.length_b   1.000
_cell.length_c   1.000
_cell.angle_alpha   90.00
_cell.angle_beta   90.00
_cell.angle_gamma   90.00
#
_symmetry.space_group_name_H-M   'P 1'
#
loop_
_entity.id
_entity.type
_entity.pdbx_description
1 polymer ?
#
loop_
_entity_poly.entity_id
_entity_poly.type
_entity_poly.pdbx_seq_one_letter_code
_entity_poly.pdbx_strand_id
1 'polypeptide(L)'
;MLFAAAGSTEEAAQPPAHTKGAVPSYVDDIQPLFNKRCVACHGCLGSPCNLKLTSFRGLERGGLGRNPYSSHLDDYARTDMNVVPTTAEWRKRGFYPVLAREGSQTENLSRSMLFQMVETGAKHNTPGFSRKVLMPLYAKRYEHQCPATPEALSAQIEKNPAIGMPFGLPALKKTEVATLRAWIAGNAPGPTDTERRKADMVADPKTVRAWEDFFNADDKRSQLVSRYIFDHMFLAMVVLEESPGDYFKIVRSKTAPGDASQNPPAPVE
;
A
#
# COMPACT_ATOMS: atom_id res chain seq x y z
N MET A 1 -20.15 -25.01 -33.16
CA MET A 1 -19.64 -23.75 -33.73
C MET A 1 -18.46 -23.30 -32.88
N LEU A 2 -17.24 -23.42 -33.41
CA LEU A 2 -16.03 -22.90 -32.77
C LEU A 2 -15.96 -21.40 -33.03
N PHE A 3 -15.85 -20.59 -31.97
CA PHE A 3 -15.43 -19.19 -32.09
C PHE A 3 -14.03 -19.06 -31.51
N ALA A 4 -13.09 -18.70 -32.40
CA ALA A 4 -11.74 -18.29 -32.04
C ALA A 4 -11.81 -16.87 -31.45
N ALA A 5 -11.36 -16.70 -30.21
CA ALA A 5 -11.13 -15.38 -29.64
C ALA A 5 -9.72 -14.92 -30.02
N ALA A 6 -9.63 -13.88 -30.83
CA ALA A 6 -8.38 -13.20 -31.13
C ALA A 6 -7.89 -12.50 -29.86
N GLY A 7 -6.71 -12.88 -29.38
CA GLY A 7 -6.05 -12.21 -28.27
C GLY A 7 -5.61 -10.82 -28.68
N SER A 8 -6.23 -9.80 -28.08
CA SER A 8 -5.70 -8.44 -28.06
C SER A 8 -4.47 -8.42 -27.17
N THR A 9 -3.30 -8.24 -27.77
CA THR A 9 -2.04 -7.96 -27.06
C THR A 9 -2.18 -6.63 -26.34
N GLU A 10 -2.27 -6.68 -25.02
CA GLU A 10 -2.20 -5.49 -24.16
C GLU A 10 -0.75 -4.99 -24.16
N GLU A 11 -0.48 -4.02 -25.05
CA GLU A 11 0.76 -3.27 -25.07
C GLU A 11 0.90 -2.58 -23.70
N ALA A 12 1.84 -3.05 -22.88
CA ALA A 12 2.09 -2.46 -21.57
C ALA A 12 2.55 -1.02 -21.74
N ALA A 13 1.64 -0.06 -21.51
CA ALA A 13 1.91 1.36 -21.57
C ALA A 13 3.15 1.69 -20.72
N GLN A 14 4.17 2.20 -21.40
CA GLN A 14 5.41 2.64 -20.79
C GLN A 14 5.09 3.88 -19.94
N PRO A 15 5.47 3.90 -18.64
CA PRO A 15 5.21 5.06 -17.80
C PRO A 15 5.89 6.31 -18.40
N PRO A 16 5.27 7.50 -18.27
CA PRO A 16 5.74 8.71 -18.91
C PRO A 16 7.19 8.99 -18.54
N ALA A 17 8.01 9.31 -19.53
CA ALA A 17 9.39 9.70 -19.31
C ALA A 17 9.42 11.06 -18.60
N HIS A 18 9.90 11.10 -17.36
CA HIS A 18 10.06 12.35 -16.62
C HIS A 18 11.07 13.27 -17.31
N THR A 19 10.66 14.51 -17.53
CA THR A 19 11.57 15.62 -17.82
C THR A 19 12.57 15.79 -16.68
N LYS A 20 13.86 15.82 -17.00
CA LYS A 20 14.95 16.12 -16.04
C LYS A 20 14.59 17.36 -15.23
N GLY A 21 14.36 17.20 -13.92
CA GLY A 21 14.17 18.31 -12.97
C GLY A 21 12.83 18.32 -12.23
N ALA A 22 11.81 17.59 -12.69
CA ALA A 22 10.53 17.48 -11.97
C ALA A 22 10.59 16.36 -10.89
N VAL A 23 10.06 16.64 -9.70
CA VAL A 23 9.86 15.62 -8.65
C VAL A 23 8.74 14.67 -9.12
N PRO A 24 8.96 13.34 -9.12
CA PRO A 24 7.92 12.38 -9.53
C PRO A 24 6.61 12.52 -8.74
N SER A 25 5.48 12.27 -9.41
CA SER A 25 4.14 12.29 -8.84
C SER A 25 3.91 11.03 -8.00
N TYR A 26 3.31 11.19 -6.81
CA TYR A 26 2.95 10.03 -6.01
C TYR A 26 1.93 9.13 -6.72
N VAL A 27 0.92 9.73 -7.33
CA VAL A 27 -0.22 9.02 -7.91
C VAL A 27 0.16 8.34 -9.22
N ASP A 28 0.93 9.02 -10.07
CA ASP A 28 1.21 8.54 -11.42
C ASP A 28 2.47 7.66 -11.48
N ASP A 29 3.44 7.88 -10.57
CA ASP A 29 4.76 7.26 -10.67
C ASP A 29 5.06 6.32 -9.51
N ILE A 30 4.78 6.76 -8.28
CA ILE A 30 5.23 6.05 -7.08
C ILE A 30 4.26 4.95 -6.66
N GLN A 31 2.96 5.22 -6.58
CA GLN A 31 1.97 4.21 -6.22
C GLN A 31 1.92 3.07 -7.26
N PRO A 32 1.98 3.32 -8.59
CA PRO A 32 2.06 2.24 -9.57
C PRO A 32 3.34 1.41 -9.46
N LEU A 33 4.48 2.03 -9.13
CA LEU A 33 5.72 1.31 -8.85
C LEU A 33 5.56 0.42 -7.62
N PHE A 34 5.00 0.94 -6.51
CA PHE A 34 4.72 0.14 -5.32
C PHE A 34 3.75 -1.01 -5.61
N ASN A 35 2.70 -0.78 -6.41
CA ASN A 35 1.75 -1.82 -6.81
C ASN A 35 2.47 -2.96 -7.54
N LYS A 36 3.35 -2.62 -8.49
CA LYS A 36 4.10 -3.60 -9.31
C LYS A 36 5.19 -4.35 -8.54
N ARG A 37 5.80 -3.72 -7.53
CA ARG A 37 7.07 -4.20 -6.94
C ARG A 37 7.05 -4.49 -5.45
N CYS A 38 6.09 -3.94 -4.71
CA CYS A 38 6.16 -3.89 -3.25
C CYS A 38 4.89 -4.45 -2.57
N VAL A 39 3.71 -4.18 -3.13
CA VAL A 39 2.41 -4.49 -2.48
C VAL A 39 2.19 -5.99 -2.29
N ALA A 40 2.79 -6.87 -3.10
CA ALA A 40 2.70 -8.31 -2.89
C ALA A 40 3.20 -8.74 -1.49
N CYS A 41 4.20 -8.04 -0.95
CA CYS A 41 4.72 -8.26 0.41
C CYS A 41 4.20 -7.23 1.43
N HIS A 42 3.89 -6.00 0.97
CA HIS A 42 3.51 -4.86 1.81
C HIS A 42 2.03 -4.46 1.69
N GLY A 43 1.16 -5.43 1.38
CA GLY A 43 -0.26 -5.21 1.11
C GLY A 43 -1.21 -5.56 2.26
N CYS A 44 -0.80 -6.42 3.18
CA CYS A 44 -1.69 -6.99 4.21
C CYS A 44 -1.30 -6.56 5.63
N LEU A 45 -2.08 -6.98 6.64
CA LEU A 45 -1.75 -6.74 8.06
C LEU A 45 -0.48 -7.50 8.51
N GLY A 46 -0.16 -8.60 7.84
CA GLY A 46 1.07 -9.38 8.05
C GLY A 46 2.29 -8.84 7.32
N SER A 47 2.21 -7.66 6.67
CA SER A 47 3.34 -7.09 5.93
C SER A 47 4.59 -6.98 6.80
N PRO A 48 5.81 -7.25 6.30
CA PRO A 48 7.04 -7.11 7.07
C PRO A 48 7.11 -5.74 7.77
N CYS A 49 7.40 -5.74 9.07
CA CYS A 49 7.41 -4.55 9.91
C CYS A 49 6.09 -3.77 9.93
N ASN A 50 4.97 -4.41 9.62
CA ASN A 50 3.64 -3.81 9.45
C ASN A 50 3.60 -2.64 8.43
N LEU A 51 4.63 -2.48 7.60
CA LEU A 51 4.70 -1.40 6.62
C LEU A 51 3.73 -1.67 5.48
N LYS A 52 2.81 -0.74 5.23
CA LYS A 52 1.83 -0.81 4.14
C LYS A 52 2.20 0.16 3.03
N LEU A 53 2.26 -0.33 1.79
CA LEU A 53 2.61 0.46 0.61
C LEU A 53 1.46 0.57 -0.40
N THR A 54 0.25 0.19 0.02
CA THR A 54 -0.97 0.24 -0.79
C THR A 54 -1.57 1.64 -0.91
N SER A 55 -1.12 2.59 -0.09
CA SER A 55 -1.58 3.98 -0.13
C SER A 55 -0.59 4.91 0.56
N PHE A 56 -0.70 6.22 0.27
CA PHE A 56 0.18 7.22 0.87
C PHE A 56 0.03 7.25 2.39
N ARG A 57 -1.21 7.17 2.89
CA ARG A 57 -1.51 7.09 4.32
C ARG A 57 -0.88 5.86 4.98
N GLY A 58 -0.83 4.72 4.28
CA GLY A 58 -0.16 3.51 4.75
C GLY A 58 1.35 3.69 4.86
N LEU A 59 1.95 4.37 3.88
CA LEU A 59 3.37 4.71 3.88
C LEU A 59 3.72 5.72 4.99
N GLU A 60 2.88 6.73 5.21
CA GLU A 60 3.07 7.73 6.25
C GLU A 60 2.93 7.15 7.65
N ARG A 61 2.01 6.19 7.84
CA ARG A 61 1.97 5.41 9.08
C ARG A 61 3.33 4.79 9.37
N GLY A 62 3.99 4.24 8.35
CA GLY A 62 5.35 3.71 8.44
C GLY A 62 5.41 2.30 9.02
N GLY A 63 6.53 1.97 9.66
CA GLY A 63 6.82 0.64 10.19
C GLY A 63 6.53 0.53 11.68
N LEU A 64 6.45 -0.70 12.18
CA LEU A 64 6.32 -1.06 13.59
C LEU A 64 7.44 -2.03 13.94
N GLY A 65 8.08 -1.84 15.10
CA GLY A 65 9.25 -2.63 15.51
C GLY A 65 8.94 -4.10 15.81
N ARG A 66 7.66 -4.42 15.94
CA ARG A 66 7.16 -5.75 16.28
C ARG A 66 7.03 -6.62 15.05
N ASN A 67 7.37 -7.89 15.21
CA ASN A 67 7.19 -8.89 14.16
C ASN A 67 5.71 -9.26 14.05
N PRO A 68 5.05 -9.08 12.88
CA PRO A 68 3.68 -9.55 12.72
C PRO A 68 3.57 -11.09 12.78
N TYR A 69 4.66 -11.81 12.54
CA TYR A 69 4.69 -13.27 12.51
C TYR A 69 5.10 -13.92 13.83
N SER A 70 5.56 -13.17 14.84
CA SER A 70 5.91 -13.78 16.14
C SER A 70 4.70 -14.44 16.80
N SER A 71 4.93 -15.39 17.70
CA SER A 71 3.87 -15.93 18.54
C SER A 71 3.28 -14.83 19.41
N HIS A 72 2.02 -14.48 19.16
CA HIS A 72 1.27 -13.46 19.87
C HIS A 72 0.41 -14.16 20.92
N LEU A 73 0.93 -14.28 22.16
CA LEU A 73 0.20 -14.91 23.28
C LEU A 73 -0.52 -13.89 24.17
N ASP A 74 -0.28 -12.60 23.95
CA ASP A 74 -0.88 -11.50 24.70
C ASP A 74 -1.96 -10.76 23.89
N ASP A 75 -2.72 -9.89 24.55
CA ASP A 75 -3.63 -8.96 23.90
C ASP A 75 -2.85 -7.86 23.16
N TYR A 76 -3.04 -7.76 21.85
CA TYR A 76 -2.41 -6.73 21.02
C TYR A 76 -3.43 -5.74 20.47
N ALA A 77 -3.06 -4.47 20.52
CA ALA A 77 -3.83 -3.42 19.85
C ALA A 77 -3.87 -3.70 18.34
N ARG A 78 -5.07 -3.59 17.76
CA ARG A 78 -5.27 -3.69 16.31
C ARG A 78 -4.41 -2.67 15.57
N THR A 79 -3.88 -3.11 14.43
CA THR A 79 -3.04 -2.30 13.53
C THR A 79 -3.73 -2.06 12.18
N ASP A 80 -5.04 -2.20 12.09
CA ASP A 80 -5.79 -1.85 10.89
C ASP A 80 -5.77 -0.34 10.63
N MET A 81 -5.80 0.06 9.36
CA MET A 81 -5.73 1.49 8.98
C MET A 81 -6.92 2.32 9.49
N ASN A 82 -8.03 1.69 9.86
CA ASN A 82 -9.22 2.37 10.40
C ASN A 82 -9.19 2.56 11.92
N VAL A 83 -8.20 2.01 12.64
CA VAL A 83 -8.15 2.09 14.12
C VAL A 83 -7.91 3.50 14.63
N VAL A 84 -7.05 4.27 13.97
CA VAL A 84 -6.85 5.70 14.28
C VAL A 84 -6.76 6.53 13.00
N PRO A 85 -7.27 7.78 13.02
CA PRO A 85 -7.37 8.58 11.82
C PRO A 85 -6.03 9.18 11.39
N THR A 86 -5.17 9.58 12.34
CA THR A 86 -3.99 10.42 12.05
C THR A 86 -2.66 9.68 12.20
N THR A 87 -1.64 10.15 11.48
CA THR A 87 -0.25 9.68 11.62
C THR A 87 0.31 9.94 13.02
N ALA A 88 -0.05 11.04 13.67
CA ALA A 88 0.39 11.35 15.03
C ALA A 88 -0.12 10.32 16.07
N GLU A 89 -1.35 9.85 15.92
CA GLU A 89 -1.89 8.76 16.75
C GLU A 89 -1.13 7.45 16.52
N TRP A 90 -0.73 7.17 15.28
CA TRP A 90 0.13 6.02 14.99
C TRP A 90 1.52 6.12 15.62
N ARG A 91 2.11 7.32 15.67
CA ARG A 91 3.40 7.56 16.35
C ARG A 91 3.31 7.23 17.84
N LYS A 92 2.23 7.64 18.52
CA LYS A 92 1.97 7.28 19.94
C LYS A 92 1.86 5.76 20.16
N ARG A 93 1.42 5.03 19.13
CA ARG A 93 1.31 3.56 19.13
C ARG A 93 2.61 2.85 18.72
N GLY A 94 3.72 3.58 18.58
CA GLY A 94 5.05 3.03 18.32
C GLY A 94 5.38 2.80 16.84
N PHE A 95 4.55 3.30 15.91
CA PHE A 95 4.92 3.30 14.50
C PHE A 95 5.94 4.39 14.19
N TYR A 96 6.98 4.10 13.42
CA TYR A 96 8.05 5.03 13.04
C TYR A 96 8.02 5.36 11.54
N PRO A 97 8.45 6.57 11.14
CA PRO A 97 8.52 6.95 9.73
C PRO A 97 9.59 6.13 8.99
N VAL A 98 9.32 5.79 7.73
CA VAL A 98 10.27 5.11 6.83
C VAL A 98 10.84 6.03 5.74
N LEU A 99 10.40 7.29 5.74
CA LEU A 99 10.85 8.38 4.89
C LEU A 99 11.47 9.48 5.75
N ALA A 100 12.40 10.24 5.18
CA ALA A 100 12.93 11.47 5.76
C ALA A 100 12.58 12.65 4.84
N ARG A 101 12.15 13.78 5.42
CA ARG A 101 11.63 14.95 4.68
C ARG A 101 12.14 16.31 5.17
N GLU A 102 12.95 16.31 6.23
CA GLU A 102 13.32 17.52 6.97
C GLU A 102 14.79 17.92 6.77
N GLY A 103 15.54 17.16 5.98
CA GLY A 103 16.95 17.44 5.67
C GLY A 103 17.17 17.93 4.24
N SER A 104 18.45 18.11 3.91
CA SER A 104 18.91 18.24 2.52
C SER A 104 18.56 16.99 1.70
N GLN A 105 18.62 17.08 0.37
CA GLN A 105 18.36 15.94 -0.52
C GLN A 105 19.21 14.70 -0.15
N THR A 106 20.48 14.90 0.17
CA THR A 106 21.40 13.84 0.59
C THR A 106 21.00 13.24 1.93
N GLU A 107 20.63 14.06 2.91
CA GLU A 107 20.16 13.59 4.22
C GLU A 107 18.84 12.84 4.13
N ASN A 108 17.91 13.28 3.29
CA ASN A 108 16.64 12.59 3.08
C ASN A 108 16.85 11.20 2.47
N LEU A 109 17.78 11.09 1.52
CA LEU A 109 18.15 9.79 0.94
C LEU A 109 18.84 8.88 1.97
N SER A 110 19.81 9.39 2.73
CA SER A 110 20.55 8.57 3.69
C SER A 110 19.70 8.14 4.88
N ARG A 111 18.75 8.98 5.32
CA ARG A 111 17.85 8.69 6.46
C ARG A 111 16.54 8.01 6.05
N SER A 112 16.24 7.90 4.76
CA SER A 112 15.07 7.12 4.32
C SER A 112 15.35 5.63 4.41
N MET A 113 14.71 4.97 5.38
CA MET A 113 14.78 3.51 5.52
C MET A 113 14.27 2.78 4.28
N LEU A 114 13.22 3.31 3.63
CA LEU A 114 12.74 2.79 2.34
C LEU A 114 13.86 2.83 1.28
N PHE A 115 14.55 3.97 1.16
CA PHE A 115 15.60 4.12 0.15
C PHE A 115 16.83 3.26 0.47
N GLN A 116 17.27 3.18 1.73
CA GLN A 116 18.37 2.31 2.15
C GLN A 116 18.12 0.86 1.70
N MET A 117 16.90 0.35 1.91
CA MET A 117 16.55 -1.02 1.51
C MET A 117 16.54 -1.21 -0.01
N VAL A 118 15.96 -0.27 -0.75
CA VAL A 118 15.90 -0.32 -2.22
C VAL A 118 17.30 -0.21 -2.82
N GLU A 119 18.13 0.70 -2.32
CA GLU A 119 19.50 0.87 -2.79
C GLU A 119 20.35 -0.37 -2.47
N THR A 120 20.18 -0.97 -1.30
CA THR A 120 20.83 -2.23 -0.94
C THR A 120 20.44 -3.35 -1.91
N GLY A 121 19.15 -3.48 -2.22
CA GLY A 121 18.69 -4.47 -3.20
C GLY A 121 19.25 -4.19 -4.59
N ALA A 122 19.33 -2.93 -5.01
CA ALA A 122 19.93 -2.54 -6.28
C ALA A 122 21.42 -2.90 -6.38
N LYS A 123 22.16 -2.87 -5.26
CA LYS A 123 23.58 -3.23 -5.18
C LYS A 123 23.80 -4.75 -5.12
N HIS A 124 22.94 -5.49 -4.42
CA HIS A 124 23.21 -6.88 -4.04
C HIS A 124 22.30 -7.94 -4.70
N ASN A 125 21.13 -7.55 -5.24
CA ASN A 125 20.20 -8.47 -5.91
C ASN A 125 20.41 -8.46 -7.44
N THR A 126 21.67 -8.45 -7.87
CA THR A 126 22.06 -8.49 -9.29
C THR A 126 21.83 -9.88 -9.89
N PRO A 127 21.76 -10.03 -11.23
CA PRO A 127 21.59 -11.34 -11.86
C PRO A 127 22.61 -12.36 -11.34
N GLY A 128 22.12 -13.53 -10.90
CA GLY A 128 22.95 -14.55 -10.25
C GLY A 128 23.01 -14.48 -8.72
N PHE A 129 22.32 -13.54 -8.07
CA PHE A 129 22.23 -13.52 -6.61
C PHE A 129 21.60 -14.80 -6.06
N SER A 130 22.15 -15.33 -4.98
CA SER A 130 21.69 -16.58 -4.38
C SER A 130 20.76 -16.34 -3.20
N ARG A 131 19.54 -16.88 -3.28
CA ARG A 131 18.62 -16.91 -2.13
C ARG A 131 19.11 -17.80 -0.99
N LYS A 132 20.14 -18.64 -1.21
CA LYS A 132 20.69 -19.52 -0.16
C LYS A 132 21.19 -18.73 1.05
N VAL A 133 21.76 -17.55 0.83
CA VAL A 133 22.23 -16.63 1.89
C VAL A 133 21.08 -16.14 2.77
N LEU A 134 19.84 -16.15 2.27
CA LEU A 134 18.65 -15.76 3.01
C LEU A 134 17.99 -16.90 3.77
N MET A 135 18.36 -18.16 3.53
CA MET A 135 17.71 -19.32 4.17
C MET A 135 17.81 -19.29 5.70
N PRO A 136 18.95 -18.92 6.33
CA PRO A 136 19.00 -18.76 7.78
C PRO A 136 18.03 -17.69 8.31
N LEU A 137 17.82 -16.61 7.54
CA LEU A 137 16.85 -15.58 7.90
C LEU A 137 15.42 -16.10 7.76
N TYR A 138 15.09 -16.85 6.72
CA TYR A 138 13.77 -17.47 6.61
C TYR A 138 13.48 -18.47 7.73
N ALA A 139 14.48 -19.25 8.17
CA ALA A 139 14.34 -20.20 9.26
C ALA A 139 13.99 -19.52 10.59
N LYS A 140 14.52 -18.31 10.82
CA LYS A 140 14.30 -17.50 12.03
C LYS A 140 13.21 -16.44 11.86
N ARG A 141 12.29 -16.60 10.89
CA ARG A 141 11.32 -15.56 10.53
C ARG A 141 10.44 -15.04 11.68
N TYR A 142 10.23 -15.86 12.72
CA TYR A 142 9.43 -15.51 13.89
C TYR A 142 10.20 -14.73 14.97
N GLU A 143 11.54 -14.74 14.91
CA GLU A 143 12.43 -14.08 15.86
C GLU A 143 12.83 -12.67 15.40
N HIS A 144 12.61 -12.33 14.12
CA HIS A 144 13.07 -11.05 13.57
C HIS A 144 12.43 -9.86 14.27
N GLN A 145 13.25 -8.86 14.56
CA GLN A 145 12.77 -7.54 14.98
C GLN A 145 13.01 -6.55 13.87
N CYS A 146 12.12 -5.57 13.78
CA CYS A 146 12.21 -4.55 12.75
C CYS A 146 12.99 -3.34 13.28
N PRO A 147 14.08 -2.92 12.60
CA PRO A 147 14.83 -1.75 13.02
C PRO A 147 13.92 -0.52 12.97
N ALA A 148 13.86 0.24 14.06
CA ALA A 148 12.97 1.39 14.17
C ALA A 148 13.64 2.72 13.81
N THR A 149 14.92 2.71 13.48
CA THR A 149 15.68 3.91 13.06
C THR A 149 16.54 3.63 11.84
N PRO A 150 16.91 4.67 11.05
CA PRO A 150 17.80 4.53 9.92
C PRO A 150 19.18 3.95 10.28
N GLU A 151 19.71 4.27 11.45
CA GLU A 151 21.03 3.82 11.93
C GLU A 151 20.99 2.34 12.30
N ALA A 152 19.94 1.91 13.02
CA ALA A 152 19.73 0.51 13.36
C ALA A 152 19.55 -0.34 12.10
N LEU A 153 18.85 0.19 11.09
CA LEU A 153 18.69 -0.47 9.81
C LEU A 153 20.03 -0.58 9.05
N SER A 154 20.80 0.50 8.97
CA SER A 154 22.12 0.50 8.32
C SER A 154 23.04 -0.55 8.94
N ALA A 155 23.10 -0.62 10.28
CA ALA A 155 23.89 -1.63 10.98
C ALA A 155 23.43 -3.08 10.70
N GLN A 156 22.14 -3.28 10.42
CA GLN A 156 21.61 -4.59 10.03
C GLN A 156 21.95 -4.94 8.56
N ILE A 157 21.88 -3.96 7.66
CA ILE A 157 22.26 -4.09 6.25
C ILE A 157 23.76 -4.43 6.13
N GLU A 158 24.63 -3.76 6.88
CA GLU A 158 26.07 -4.03 6.89
C GLU A 158 26.38 -5.48 7.27
N LYS A 159 25.64 -6.03 8.25
CA LYS A 159 25.79 -7.44 8.67
C LYS A 159 25.22 -8.43 7.66
N ASN A 160 24.15 -8.06 6.95
CA ASN A 160 23.50 -8.92 5.97
C ASN A 160 23.08 -8.14 4.71
N PRO A 161 24.00 -7.88 3.76
CA PRO A 161 23.68 -7.09 2.56
C PRO A 161 22.60 -7.71 1.67
N ALA A 162 22.37 -9.02 1.79
CA ALA A 162 21.35 -9.74 1.04
C ALA A 162 19.90 -9.37 1.42
N ILE A 163 19.67 -8.63 2.52
CA ILE A 163 18.32 -8.23 2.97
C ILE A 163 17.70 -7.10 2.15
N GLY A 164 18.45 -6.55 1.18
CA GLY A 164 17.97 -5.49 0.29
C GLY A 164 16.65 -5.82 -0.40
N MET A 165 15.86 -4.77 -0.65
CA MET A 165 14.54 -4.90 -1.26
C MET A 165 14.59 -4.76 -2.78
N PRO A 166 13.79 -5.55 -3.54
CA PRO A 166 12.80 -6.52 -3.04
C PRO A 166 13.43 -7.79 -2.46
N PHE A 167 13.03 -8.16 -1.23
CA PHE A 167 13.69 -9.21 -0.45
C PHE A 167 13.60 -10.58 -1.13
N GLY A 168 14.76 -11.20 -1.42
CA GLY A 168 14.84 -12.50 -2.07
C GLY A 168 14.35 -12.52 -3.52
N LEU A 169 14.24 -11.35 -4.15
CA LEU A 169 13.82 -11.15 -5.54
C LEU A 169 14.84 -10.26 -6.27
N PRO A 170 14.89 -10.30 -7.62
CA PRO A 170 15.76 -9.43 -8.39
C PRO A 170 15.58 -7.96 -8.06
N ALA A 171 16.66 -7.20 -8.18
CA ALA A 171 16.66 -5.75 -8.02
C ALA A 171 15.61 -5.05 -8.90
N LEU A 172 15.15 -3.88 -8.46
CA LEU A 172 14.38 -2.96 -9.29
C LEU A 172 15.20 -2.53 -10.52
N LYS A 173 14.51 -2.15 -11.59
CA LYS A 173 15.17 -1.56 -12.77
C LYS A 173 15.87 -0.26 -12.35
N LYS A 174 17.00 0.07 -13.00
CA LYS A 174 17.73 1.32 -12.73
C LYS A 174 16.84 2.57 -12.83
N THR A 175 15.87 2.56 -13.75
CA THR A 175 14.88 3.64 -13.90
C THR A 175 13.93 3.71 -12.71
N GLU A 176 13.41 2.58 -12.23
CA GLU A 176 12.55 2.49 -11.04
C GLU A 176 13.29 3.00 -9.78
N VAL A 177 14.56 2.62 -9.60
CA VAL A 177 15.41 3.13 -8.51
C VAL A 177 15.63 4.64 -8.63
N ALA A 178 15.88 5.14 -9.84
CA ALA A 178 16.05 6.57 -10.09
C ALA A 178 14.77 7.38 -9.79
N THR A 179 13.59 6.86 -10.14
CA THR A 179 12.30 7.46 -9.80
C THR A 179 12.12 7.57 -8.29
N LEU A 180 12.36 6.48 -7.54
CA LEU A 180 12.28 6.51 -6.08
C LEU A 180 13.30 7.46 -5.45
N ARG A 181 14.54 7.47 -5.96
CA ARG A 181 15.58 8.40 -5.51
C ARG A 181 15.15 9.85 -5.71
N ALA A 182 14.70 10.21 -6.91
CA ALA A 182 14.29 11.58 -7.23
C ALA A 182 13.10 12.02 -6.36
N TRP A 183 12.12 11.14 -6.16
CA TRP A 183 10.97 11.40 -5.31
C TRP A 183 11.35 11.62 -3.84
N ILE A 184 12.21 10.75 -3.28
CA ILE A 184 12.65 10.86 -1.87
C ILE A 184 13.55 12.07 -1.66
N ALA A 185 14.48 12.33 -2.58
CA ALA A 185 15.31 13.54 -2.55
C ALA A 185 14.45 14.82 -2.59
N GLY A 186 13.34 14.79 -3.33
CA GLY A 186 12.33 15.85 -3.39
C GLY A 186 11.35 15.89 -2.21
N ASN A 187 11.71 15.35 -1.04
CA ASN A 187 10.89 15.28 0.18
C ASN A 187 9.69 14.32 0.11
N ALA A 188 9.67 13.41 -0.86
CA ALA A 188 8.65 12.37 -1.00
C ALA A 188 7.20 12.92 -0.88
N PRO A 189 6.80 13.90 -1.73
CA PRO A 189 5.50 14.53 -1.66
C PRO A 189 4.40 13.48 -1.86
N GLY A 190 3.30 13.66 -1.13
CA GLY A 190 2.09 12.87 -1.31
C GLY A 190 1.24 13.36 -2.47
N PRO A 191 0.05 12.76 -2.67
CA PRO A 191 -0.93 13.31 -3.57
C PRO A 191 -1.29 14.74 -3.15
N THR A 192 -1.60 15.59 -4.12
CA THR A 192 -2.21 16.90 -3.93
C THR A 192 -3.64 16.77 -3.41
N ASP A 193 -4.23 17.86 -2.92
CA ASP A 193 -5.65 17.87 -2.52
C ASP A 193 -6.58 17.56 -3.69
N THR A 194 -6.24 18.03 -4.89
CA THR A 194 -7.01 17.75 -6.11
C THR A 194 -6.96 16.26 -6.45
N GLU A 195 -5.78 15.64 -6.39
CA GLU A 195 -5.63 14.19 -6.62
C GLU A 195 -6.34 13.35 -5.57
N ARG A 196 -6.28 13.75 -4.28
CA ARG A 196 -7.04 13.09 -3.21
C ARG A 196 -8.54 13.15 -3.48
N ARG A 197 -9.06 14.36 -3.72
CA ARG A 197 -10.50 14.56 -4.01
C ARG A 197 -10.94 13.76 -5.23
N LYS A 198 -10.11 13.71 -6.28
CA LYS A 198 -10.39 12.90 -7.46
C LYS A 198 -10.42 11.41 -7.15
N ALA A 199 -9.48 10.91 -6.34
CA ALA A 199 -9.43 9.50 -5.94
C ALA A 199 -10.61 9.10 -5.03
N ASP A 200 -11.18 10.04 -4.29
CA ASP A 200 -12.34 9.78 -3.45
C ASP A 200 -13.67 9.81 -4.26
N MET A 201 -13.67 10.35 -5.48
CA MET A 201 -14.86 10.38 -6.35
C MET A 201 -15.07 9.04 -7.05
N VAL A 202 -16.31 8.57 -7.07
CA VAL A 202 -16.74 7.42 -7.85
C VAL A 202 -16.94 7.82 -9.31
N ALA A 203 -16.57 6.94 -10.24
CA ALA A 203 -16.70 7.20 -11.67
C ALA A 203 -18.18 7.27 -12.11
N ASP A 204 -19.02 6.39 -11.55
CA ASP A 204 -20.47 6.39 -11.78
C ASP A 204 -21.29 6.49 -10.47
N PRO A 205 -21.56 7.71 -9.98
CA PRO A 205 -22.33 7.90 -8.75
C PRO A 205 -23.80 7.45 -8.87
N LYS A 206 -24.36 7.38 -10.09
CA LYS A 206 -25.75 6.93 -10.28
C LYS A 206 -25.88 5.43 -10.06
N THR A 207 -24.91 4.66 -10.57
CA THR A 207 -24.86 3.22 -10.34
C THR A 207 -24.65 2.92 -8.86
N VAL A 208 -23.72 3.61 -8.19
CA VAL A 208 -23.53 3.48 -6.74
C VAL A 208 -24.84 3.73 -5.99
N ARG A 209 -25.56 4.81 -6.35
CA ARG A 209 -26.84 5.12 -5.73
C ARG A 209 -27.90 4.03 -5.93
N ALA A 210 -27.99 3.44 -7.12
CA ALA A 210 -28.94 2.35 -7.38
C ALA A 210 -28.67 1.12 -6.50
N TRP A 211 -27.39 0.78 -6.30
CA TRP A 211 -27.01 -0.29 -5.37
C TRP A 211 -27.30 0.07 -3.92
N GLU A 212 -27.03 1.31 -3.50
CA GLU A 212 -27.40 1.78 -2.16
C GLU A 212 -28.91 1.70 -1.94
N ASP A 213 -29.74 2.12 -2.89
CA ASP A 213 -31.20 2.05 -2.79
C ASP A 213 -31.67 0.59 -2.67
N PHE A 214 -31.07 -0.33 -3.42
CA PHE A 214 -31.35 -1.77 -3.28
C PHE A 214 -30.97 -2.29 -1.88
N PHE A 215 -29.77 -1.99 -1.39
CA PHE A 215 -29.32 -2.46 -0.08
C PHE A 215 -30.11 -1.85 1.09
N ASN A 216 -30.70 -0.67 0.90
CA ASN A 216 -31.45 0.07 1.92
C ASN A 216 -32.97 -0.01 1.76
N ALA A 217 -33.50 -0.79 0.82
CA ALA A 217 -34.94 -0.95 0.62
C ALA A 217 -35.64 -1.52 1.88
N ASP A 218 -36.83 -1.01 2.17
CA ASP A 218 -37.57 -1.27 3.42
C ASP A 218 -38.45 -2.52 3.39
N ASP A 219 -38.64 -3.13 2.21
CA ASP A 219 -39.46 -4.33 2.05
C ASP A 219 -38.76 -5.59 2.59
N LYS A 220 -39.57 -6.52 3.11
CA LYS A 220 -39.08 -7.76 3.76
C LYS A 220 -38.23 -8.64 2.84
N ARG A 221 -38.48 -8.62 1.53
CA ARG A 221 -37.75 -9.46 0.57
C ARG A 221 -36.36 -8.88 0.34
N SER A 222 -36.26 -7.57 0.06
CA SER A 222 -34.99 -6.89 -0.13
C SER A 222 -34.13 -6.97 1.13
N GLN A 223 -34.70 -6.79 2.32
CA GLN A 223 -33.97 -6.97 3.58
C GLN A 223 -33.36 -8.37 3.73
N LEU A 224 -34.12 -9.42 3.40
CA LEU A 224 -33.62 -10.80 3.48
C LEU A 224 -32.47 -11.05 2.49
N VAL A 225 -32.62 -10.57 1.25
CA VAL A 225 -31.60 -10.73 0.20
C VAL A 225 -30.35 -9.92 0.50
N SER A 226 -30.49 -8.64 0.88
CA SER A 226 -29.38 -7.76 1.25
C SER A 226 -28.60 -8.31 2.44
N ARG A 227 -29.29 -8.87 3.44
CA ARG A 227 -28.63 -9.58 4.54
C ARG A 227 -27.84 -10.79 4.04
N TYR A 228 -28.43 -11.62 3.18
CA TYR A 228 -27.75 -12.78 2.62
C TYR A 228 -26.48 -12.36 1.86
N ILE A 229 -26.57 -11.34 1.00
CA ILE A 229 -25.42 -10.81 0.26
C ILE A 229 -24.35 -10.29 1.24
N PHE A 230 -24.73 -9.47 2.21
CA PHE A 230 -23.80 -8.94 3.20
C PHE A 230 -23.10 -10.07 3.97
N ASP A 231 -23.85 -11.02 4.54
CA ASP A 231 -23.31 -12.10 5.36
C ASP A 231 -22.30 -12.99 4.58
N HIS A 232 -22.39 -13.03 3.25
CA HIS A 232 -21.47 -13.80 2.38
C HIS A 232 -20.38 -12.95 1.71
N MET A 233 -20.52 -11.63 1.63
CA MET A 233 -19.64 -10.75 0.87
C MET A 233 -18.99 -9.62 1.68
N PHE A 234 -19.28 -9.46 2.98
CA PHE A 234 -18.77 -8.32 3.77
C PHE A 234 -17.23 -8.25 3.88
N LEU A 235 -16.51 -9.35 3.61
CA LEU A 235 -15.05 -9.39 3.57
C LEU A 235 -14.47 -9.14 2.17
N ALA A 236 -15.31 -9.15 1.13
CA ALA A 236 -14.89 -8.98 -0.24
C ALA A 236 -14.67 -7.52 -0.61
N MET A 237 -13.79 -7.30 -1.59
CA MET A 237 -13.82 -6.09 -2.41
C MET A 237 -14.76 -6.36 -3.57
N VAL A 238 -15.71 -5.46 -3.80
CA VAL A 238 -16.72 -5.56 -4.86
C VAL A 238 -16.36 -4.58 -5.96
N VAL A 239 -16.41 -5.03 -7.21
CA VAL A 239 -16.32 -4.17 -8.39
C VAL A 239 -17.69 -4.23 -9.06
N LEU A 240 -18.24 -3.07 -9.36
CA LEU A 240 -19.49 -2.96 -10.12
C LEU A 240 -19.15 -2.99 -11.60
N GLU A 241 -19.87 -3.79 -12.40
CA GLU A 241 -19.60 -3.92 -13.84
C GLU A 241 -19.77 -2.57 -14.57
N GLU A 242 -20.67 -1.74 -14.07
CA GLU A 242 -20.99 -0.42 -14.61
C GLU A 242 -19.98 0.66 -14.20
N SER A 243 -19.19 0.42 -13.13
CA SER A 243 -18.12 1.32 -12.67
C SER A 243 -16.77 0.59 -12.64
N PRO A 244 -16.24 0.16 -13.80
CA PRO A 244 -15.00 -0.59 -13.86
C PRO A 244 -13.84 0.28 -13.38
N GLY A 245 -13.11 -0.22 -12.38
CA GLY A 245 -11.97 0.48 -11.76
C GLY A 245 -12.27 1.06 -10.39
N ASP A 246 -13.55 1.20 -10.01
CA ASP A 246 -13.94 1.50 -8.63
C ASP A 246 -14.05 0.21 -7.81
N TYR A 247 -13.59 0.29 -6.56
CA TYR A 247 -13.61 -0.84 -5.63
C TYR A 247 -14.39 -0.47 -4.37
N PHE A 248 -15.41 -1.26 -4.08
CA PHE A 248 -16.33 -1.01 -2.99
C PHE A 248 -16.20 -2.07 -1.90
N LYS A 249 -16.63 -1.70 -0.69
CA LYS A 249 -16.91 -2.64 0.39
C LYS A 249 -18.36 -2.47 0.78
N ILE A 250 -19.04 -3.58 1.02
CA ILE A 250 -20.38 -3.54 1.60
C ILE A 250 -20.21 -3.37 3.10
N VAL A 251 -20.79 -2.31 3.66
CA VAL A 251 -20.71 -1.98 5.07
C VAL A 251 -22.10 -1.83 5.66
N ARG A 252 -22.24 -2.07 6.96
CA ARG A 252 -23.44 -1.68 7.70
C ARG A 252 -23.19 -0.32 8.32
N SER A 253 -23.95 0.67 7.89
CA SER A 253 -23.90 2.02 8.42
C SER A 253 -25.09 2.30 9.32
N LYS A 254 -24.87 3.09 10.38
CA LYS A 254 -25.94 3.68 11.20
C LYS A 254 -26.32 5.09 10.73
N THR A 255 -25.56 5.66 9.80
CA THR A 255 -25.86 6.96 9.18
C THR A 255 -26.51 6.76 7.82
N ALA A 256 -27.33 7.73 7.41
CA ALA A 256 -27.89 7.75 6.06
C ALA A 256 -26.76 7.71 5.00
N PRO A 257 -27.03 7.16 3.80
CA PRO A 257 -26.10 7.26 2.69
C PRO A 257 -25.77 8.74 2.42
N GLY A 258 -24.51 9.06 2.21
CA GLY A 258 -24.14 10.41 1.84
C GLY A 258 -24.44 10.70 0.37
N ASP A 259 -24.23 11.94 -0.04
CA ASP A 259 -24.35 12.31 -1.44
C ASP A 259 -23.11 11.82 -2.21
N ALA A 260 -23.27 10.76 -3.01
CA ALA A 260 -22.21 10.19 -3.84
C ALA A 260 -21.56 11.21 -4.81
N SER A 261 -22.24 12.33 -5.10
CA SER A 261 -21.72 13.43 -5.92
C SER A 261 -20.94 14.50 -5.14
N GLN A 262 -21.11 14.57 -3.81
CA GLN A 262 -20.43 15.52 -2.91
C GLN A 262 -19.44 14.86 -1.95
N ASN A 263 -19.53 13.54 -1.80
CA ASN A 263 -18.69 12.67 -1.00
C ASN A 263 -18.68 12.96 0.51
N PRO A 264 -19.57 12.30 1.27
CA PRO A 264 -19.12 11.54 2.45
C PRO A 264 -19.84 10.17 2.58
N PRO A 265 -19.38 9.16 3.37
CA PRO A 265 -18.59 9.31 4.61
C PRO A 265 -17.41 8.32 4.81
N ALA A 266 -16.58 8.61 5.82
CA ALA A 266 -16.20 7.60 6.81
C ALA A 266 -16.36 8.22 8.21
N PRO A 267 -17.13 7.58 9.10
CA PRO A 267 -16.59 6.44 9.83
C PRO A 267 -17.50 5.21 9.78
N VAL A 268 -16.90 4.05 9.49
CA VAL A 268 -17.48 2.74 9.74
C VAL A 268 -16.92 2.29 11.11
N GLU A 269 -17.81 1.99 12.08
CA GLU A 269 -17.44 1.26 13.32
C GLU A 269 -16.89 -0.14 12.98
#